data_AF-A0A3M1XU39-F1
#
_entry.id   AF-A0A3M1XU39-F1
#
_cell.length_a   1.000
_cell.length_b   1.000
_cell.length_c   1.000
_cell.angle_alpha   90.00
_cell.angle_beta   90.00
_cell.angle_gamma   90.00
#
_symmetry.space_group_name_H-M   'P 1'
#
loop_
_entity.id
_entity.type
_entity.pdbx_description
1 polymer ?
#
loop_
_entity_poly.entity_id
_entity_poly.type
_entity_poly.pdbx_seq_one_letter_code
_entity_poly.pdbx_strand_id
1 'polypeptide(L)' 'KKTGKKIPAYYINDVSVYYGGELISHMEWTIAVSANPFMTFYLKADKAAPLKIVWKDIKGKVFEKTVQIKPQ' A
#
# COMPACT_ATOMS: atom_id res chain seq x y z
N LYS A 1 -10.28 -27.19 -16.45
CA LYS A 1 -10.20 -28.23 -15.39
C LYS A 1 -9.64 -27.60 -14.12
N LYS A 2 -10.36 -27.64 -12.99
CA LYS A 2 -9.76 -27.34 -11.67
C LYS A 2 -8.88 -28.53 -11.30
N THR A 3 -7.56 -28.33 -11.21
CA THR A 3 -6.56 -29.40 -11.05
C THR A 3 -6.45 -29.93 -9.61
N GLY A 4 -7.28 -29.43 -8.68
CA GLY A 4 -7.22 -29.77 -7.25
C GLY A 4 -5.96 -29.27 -6.52
N LYS A 5 -4.99 -28.70 -7.25
CA LYS A 5 -3.73 -28.20 -6.69
C LYS A 5 -3.99 -26.88 -5.95
N LYS A 6 -3.47 -26.78 -4.72
CA LYS A 6 -3.47 -25.52 -3.97
C LYS A 6 -2.64 -24.48 -4.72
N ILE A 7 -3.22 -23.30 -4.91
CA ILE A 7 -2.52 -22.15 -5.47
C ILE A 7 -1.67 -21.54 -4.34
N PRO A 8 -0.36 -21.34 -4.51
CA PRO A 8 0.47 -20.69 -3.50
C PRO A 8 -0.05 -19.28 -3.17
N ALA A 9 0.08 -18.87 -1.91
CA ALA A 9 -0.32 -17.54 -1.49
C ALA A 9 0.44 -16.46 -2.29
N TYR A 10 -0.27 -15.39 -2.63
CA TYR A 10 0.32 -14.23 -3.27
C TYR A 10 -0.52 -12.99 -2.95
N TYR A 11 0.02 -12.12 -2.13
CA TYR A 11 -0.66 -10.94 -1.59
C TYR A 11 0.37 -9.85 -1.24
N ILE A 12 -0.13 -8.63 -1.08
CA ILE A 12 0.62 -7.48 -0.57
C ILE A 12 0.78 -7.64 0.93
N ASN A 13 2.00 -7.55 1.47
CA ASN A 13 2.26 -7.77 2.90
C ASN A 13 2.74 -6.52 3.64
N ASP A 14 3.27 -5.52 2.95
CA ASP A 14 3.78 -4.28 3.56
C ASP A 14 3.28 -3.08 2.75
N VAL A 15 2.70 -2.09 3.44
CA VAL A 15 2.27 -0.83 2.86
C VAL A 15 2.77 0.32 3.74
N SER A 16 3.55 1.21 3.14
CA SER A 16 4.13 2.39 3.78
C SER A 16 3.63 3.66 3.09
N VAL A 17 3.17 4.64 3.88
CA VAL A 17 2.70 5.94 3.40
C VAL A 17 3.62 7.03 3.92
N TYR A 18 4.14 7.85 3.01
CA TYR A 18 5.02 8.96 3.30
C TYR A 18 4.39 10.29 2.89
N TYR A 19 4.55 11.32 3.70
CA TYR A 19 4.12 12.68 3.39
C TYR A 19 5.27 13.66 3.60
N GLY A 20 5.68 14.36 2.54
CA GLY A 20 6.87 15.22 2.59
C GLY A 20 8.17 14.47 2.92
N GLY A 21 8.21 13.16 2.65
CA GLY A 21 9.34 12.28 2.98
C GLY A 21 9.28 11.61 4.35
N GLU A 22 8.39 12.06 5.24
CA GLU A 22 8.19 11.45 6.55
C GLU A 22 7.24 10.25 6.47
N LEU A 23 7.56 9.13 7.13
CA LEU A 23 6.68 7.98 7.23
C LEU A 23 5.52 8.31 8.18
N ILE A 24 4.30 8.40 7.66
CA ILE A 24 3.12 8.79 8.43
C ILE A 24 2.17 7.62 8.72
N SER A 25 2.29 6.50 7.98
CA SER A 25 1.53 5.29 8.24
C SER A 25 2.26 4.07 7.71
N HIS A 26 2.20 2.97 8.46
CA HIS A 26 2.74 1.67 8.09
C HIS A 26 1.72 0.60 8.45
N MET A 27 1.51 -0.34 7.52
CA MET A 27 0.51 -1.41 7.66
C MET A 27 1.09 -2.72 7.17
N GLU A 28 0.89 -3.76 7.98
CA GLU A 28 1.18 -5.14 7.62
C GLU A 28 -0.10 -5.84 7.22
N TRP A 29 -0.16 -6.30 5.97
CA TRP A 29 -1.32 -6.98 5.43
C TRP A 29 -1.11 -8.50 5.44
N THR A 30 -2.19 -9.23 5.61
CA THR A 30 -2.19 -10.70 5.65
C THR A 30 -3.02 -11.27 4.49
N ILE A 31 -3.02 -12.60 4.36
CA ILE A 31 -3.82 -13.32 3.36
C ILE A 31 -5.32 -13.03 3.43
N ALA A 32 -5.81 -12.45 4.53
CA ALA A 32 -7.23 -12.14 4.73
C ALA A 32 -7.68 -10.89 3.97
N VAL A 33 -6.75 -10.09 3.43
CA VAL A 33 -7.09 -8.94 2.59
C VAL A 33 -7.58 -9.42 1.22
N SER A 34 -8.73 -8.93 0.80
CA SER A 34 -9.36 -9.27 -0.49
C SER A 34 -8.44 -9.00 -1.69
N ALA A 35 -8.67 -9.74 -2.78
CA ALA A 35 -8.09 -9.42 -4.07
C ALA A 35 -8.49 -7.99 -4.49
N ASN A 36 -7.57 -7.27 -5.14
CA ASN A 36 -7.71 -5.84 -5.48
C ASN A 36 -8.03 -4.98 -4.25
N PRO A 37 -7.11 -4.90 -3.28
CA PRO A 37 -7.36 -4.20 -2.03
C PRO A 37 -7.63 -2.72 -2.25
N PHE A 38 -8.59 -2.20 -1.49
CA PHE A 38 -8.90 -0.78 -1.40
C PHE A 38 -8.79 -0.33 0.05
N MET A 39 -8.17 0.82 0.25
CA MET A 39 -7.92 1.38 1.58
C MET A 39 -8.11 2.90 1.53
N THR A 40 -8.73 3.43 2.58
CA THR A 40 -8.85 4.87 2.82
C THR A 40 -8.23 5.22 4.17
N PHE A 41 -7.65 6.40 4.26
CA PHE A 41 -7.10 6.95 5.50
C PHE A 41 -7.25 8.47 5.48
N TYR A 42 -7.21 9.07 6.66
CA TYR A 42 -7.24 10.53 6.80
C TYR A 42 -5.82 11.10 6.83
N LEU A 43 -5.62 12.23 6.17
CA LEU A 43 -4.38 12.99 6.19
C LEU A 43 -4.69 14.44 6.57
N LYS A 44 -4.03 14.95 7.61
CA LYS A 44 -3.99 16.39 7.86
C LYS A 44 -2.92 17.00 6.95
N ALA A 45 -3.36 17.63 5.85
CA ALA A 45 -2.46 18.31 4.93
C ALA A 45 -2.12 19.71 5.47
N ASP A 46 -0.96 19.84 6.11
CA ASP A 46 -0.48 21.09 6.71
C ASP A 46 0.46 21.88 5.77
N LYS A 47 1.00 21.24 4.73
CA LYS A 47 1.93 21.83 3.78
C LYS A 47 1.78 21.28 2.36
N ALA A 48 2.27 22.03 1.37
CA ALA A 48 2.38 21.49 0.01
C ALA A 48 3.54 20.48 -0.04
N ALA A 49 3.23 19.20 -0.26
CA ALA A 49 4.23 18.14 -0.24
C ALA A 49 3.76 16.87 -0.97
N PRO A 50 4.69 16.01 -1.44
CA PRO A 50 4.33 14.74 -2.03
C PRO A 50 3.77 13.77 -0.99
N LEU A 51 2.68 13.09 -1.34
CA LEU A 51 2.18 11.89 -0.69
C LEU A 51 2.64 10.68 -1.52
N LYS A 52 3.51 9.84 -0.94
CA LYS A 52 4.05 8.65 -1.58
C LYS A 52 3.54 7.41 -0.85
N ILE A 53 2.95 6.48 -1.58
CA ILE A 53 2.56 5.17 -1.07
C ILE A 53 3.50 4.15 -1.70
N VAL A 54 4.11 3.30 -0.88
CA VAL A 54 4.96 2.17 -1.30
C VAL A 54 4.31 0.90 -0.78
N TRP A 55 4.20 -0.13 -1.61
CA TRP A 55 3.72 -1.43 -1.16
C TRP A 55 4.54 -2.58 -1.75
N LYS A 56 4.70 -3.63 -0.94
CA LYS A 56 5.48 -4.82 -1.26
C LYS A 56 4.61 -6.06 -1.20
N ASP A 57 4.83 -6.98 -2.13
CA ASP A 57 4.25 -8.32 -2.06
C ASP A 57 5.19 -9.35 -1.43
N ILE A 58 4.63 -10.49 -1.06
CA ILE A 58 5.41 -11.59 -0.44
C ILE A 58 6.46 -12.21 -1.38
N LYS A 59 6.46 -11.88 -2.67
CA LYS A 59 7.49 -12.29 -3.63
C LYS A 59 8.61 -11.25 -3.76
N GLY A 60 8.55 -10.18 -2.98
CA GLY A 60 9.56 -9.13 -2.92
C GLY A 60 9.36 -8.02 -3.95
N LYS A 61 8.31 -8.04 -4.77
CA LYS A 61 8.07 -6.97 -5.73
C LYS A 61 7.59 -5.73 -5.00
N VAL A 62 8.17 -4.59 -5.36
CA VAL A 62 7.85 -3.29 -4.80
C VAL A 62 7.14 -2.46 -5.85
N PHE A 63 6.13 -1.73 -5.41
CA PHE A 63 5.37 -0.79 -6.20
C PHE A 63 5.27 0.52 -5.43
N GLU A 64 5.17 1.62 -6.17
CA GLU A 64 5.00 2.93 -5.56
C GLU A 64 4.09 3.82 -6.40
N LYS A 65 3.46 4.78 -5.73
CA LYS A 65 2.71 5.86 -6.36
C LYS A 65 2.88 7.13 -5.56
N THR A 66 3.15 8.23 -6.27
CA THR A 66 3.31 9.56 -5.67
C THR A 66 2.28 10.51 -6.23
N VAL A 67 1.68 11.33 -5.37
CA VAL A 67 0.73 12.40 -5.72
C VAL A 67 1.15 13.67 -5.00
N GLN A 68 1.05 14.83 -5.66
CA GLN A 68 1.33 16.12 -5.03
C GLN A 68 0.10 16.60 -4.28
N ILE A 69 0.25 16.89 -2.98
CA ILE A 69 -0.81 17.45 -2.14
C ILE A 69 -0.60 18.95 -2.02
N LYS A 70 -1.69 19.71 -2.17
CA LYS A 70 -1.75 21.14 -1.86
C LYS A 70 -2.81 21.34 -0.76
N PRO A 71 -2.48 21.97 0.37
CA PRO A 71 -3.46 22.30 1.38
C PRO A 71 -4.50 23.28 0.80
N GLN A 72 -5.74 23.17 1.28
CA GLN A 72 -6.83 24.11 0.96
C GLN A 72 -6.73 25.37 1.82
#